data_AF-A0A832XF64-F1
#
_entry.id   AF-A0A832XF64-F1
#
_cell.length_a   1.000
_cell.length_b   1.000
_cell.length_c   1.000
_cell.angle_alpha   90.00
_cell.angle_beta   90.00
_cell.angle_gamma   90.00
#
_symmetry.space_group_name_H-M   'P 1'
#
loop_
_entity.id
_entity.type
_entity.pdbx_description
1 polymer ?
#
loop_
_entity_poly.entity_id
_entity_poly.type
_entity_poly.pdbx_seq_one_letter_code
_entity_poly.pdbx_strand_id
1 'polypeptide(L)'
;MTLEVHILGTSSARPAQGRSVSGSIVKTHEGMVVVDCGEGFQNRLVDHRAKMKAFGGRRLKMARMSTILLTHGHLDHTWGLLPWLQTMALDGRREPLWVIGPTSPEVIDTLLGGENEPEVNSSDLVLQYDMWMDLGATSEALGYELNWVLGDGTRWLDMNTGEEIPLPQPFPSVKLSAHSTQHTVPSCAWKIMTAPRLGKFDREAANKLPNEVRAHLGAGEDVEFGEEVLLAADFREEPRPGLSLVISGDTAEKSIETECDLLIHEATFLESHSDIANEHLHSTAAGAARTALECGAKHLALTHYSARLEDHGPAIVEAGDIHESVIACGDGDRLILNDDFSLQHLVIQPQGWMTY
;
A
#
# COMPACT_ATOMS: atom_id res chain seq x y z
N MET A 1 13.55 5.65 -9.83
CA MET A 1 12.69 4.61 -9.22
C MET A 1 11.27 5.10 -9.30
N THR A 2 10.31 4.20 -9.44
CA THR A 2 8.89 4.53 -9.52
C THR A 2 8.14 3.73 -8.47
N LEU A 3 7.02 4.25 -7.99
CA LEU A 3 6.00 3.45 -7.32
C LEU A 3 4.85 3.23 -8.30
N GLU A 4 4.51 1.98 -8.57
CA GLU A 4 3.43 1.61 -9.49
C GLU A 4 2.31 0.93 -8.70
N VAL A 5 1.12 1.53 -8.66
CA VAL A 5 -0.06 0.96 -8.01
C VAL A 5 -0.97 0.35 -9.07
N HIS A 6 -1.43 -0.87 -8.84
CA HIS A 6 -2.44 -1.54 -9.64
C HIS A 6 -3.72 -1.63 -8.82
N ILE A 7 -4.77 -0.94 -9.24
CA ILE A 7 -6.06 -0.95 -8.56
C ILE A 7 -6.84 -2.15 -9.06
N LEU A 8 -7.26 -3.06 -8.18
CA LEU A 8 -8.01 -4.26 -8.57
C LEU A 8 -9.46 -4.22 -8.11
N GLY A 9 -9.84 -3.28 -7.26
CA GLY A 9 -11.21 -3.05 -6.82
C GLY A 9 -11.39 -1.67 -6.21
N THR A 10 -12.57 -1.10 -6.43
CA THR A 10 -12.91 0.29 -6.13
C THR A 10 -14.31 0.46 -5.53
N SER A 11 -15.05 -0.61 -5.28
CA SER A 11 -16.40 -0.58 -4.71
C SER A 11 -16.37 -0.75 -3.19
N SER A 12 -17.23 -0.03 -2.48
CA SER A 12 -17.41 -0.24 -1.05
C SER A 12 -18.45 -1.30 -0.70
N ALA A 13 -18.19 -2.04 0.39
CA ALA A 13 -19.02 -3.08 1.01
C ALA A 13 -19.35 -4.32 0.15
N ARG A 14 -19.59 -4.15 -1.15
CA ARG A 14 -19.96 -5.22 -2.09
C ARG A 14 -19.63 -4.83 -3.52
N PRO A 15 -19.49 -5.81 -4.44
CA PRO A 15 -19.35 -5.52 -5.86
C PRO A 15 -20.59 -4.79 -6.40
N ALA A 16 -20.39 -3.70 -7.14
CA ALA A 16 -21.49 -2.88 -7.65
C ALA A 16 -21.08 -2.09 -8.89
N GLN A 17 -22.00 -1.93 -9.86
CA GLN A 17 -21.76 -1.21 -11.12
C GLN A 17 -20.51 -1.68 -11.89
N GLY A 18 -20.19 -2.98 -11.83
CA GLY A 18 -18.98 -3.53 -12.47
C GLY A 18 -17.67 -3.25 -11.72
N ARG A 19 -17.73 -2.59 -10.56
CA ARG A 19 -16.61 -2.43 -9.63
C ARG A 19 -16.59 -3.57 -8.63
N SER A 20 -15.39 -4.02 -8.31
CA SER A 20 -15.11 -5.07 -7.32
C SER A 20 -14.74 -4.42 -5.99
N VAL A 21 -14.84 -5.19 -4.91
CA VAL A 21 -14.45 -4.74 -3.56
C VAL A 21 -12.94 -4.52 -3.41
N SER A 22 -12.50 -3.85 -2.36
CA SER A 22 -11.12 -3.39 -2.14
C SER A 22 -10.01 -4.40 -2.45
N GLY A 23 -8.92 -3.89 -3.00
CA GLY A 23 -7.68 -4.63 -3.19
C GLY A 23 -6.78 -3.97 -4.23
N SER A 24 -5.51 -3.78 -3.87
CA SER A 24 -4.51 -3.09 -4.70
C SER A 24 -3.14 -3.73 -4.59
N ILE A 25 -2.33 -3.62 -5.64
CA ILE A 25 -0.93 -4.06 -5.62
C ILE A 25 -0.02 -2.85 -5.78
N VAL A 26 0.86 -2.64 -4.82
CA VAL A 26 1.94 -1.64 -4.88
C VAL A 26 3.21 -2.34 -5.31
N LYS A 27 3.70 -2.00 -6.50
CA LYS A 27 4.96 -2.49 -7.04
C LYS A 27 6.05 -1.46 -6.87
N THR A 28 7.15 -1.90 -6.27
CA THR A 28 8.37 -1.14 -6.05
C THR A 28 9.51 -1.67 -6.92
N HIS A 29 10.69 -1.09 -6.78
CA HIS A 29 11.89 -1.57 -7.45
C HIS A 29 12.41 -2.90 -6.87
N GLU A 30 12.14 -3.18 -5.59
CA GLU A 30 12.62 -4.38 -4.86
C GLU A 30 11.60 -5.51 -4.82
N GLY A 31 10.30 -5.21 -4.74
CA GLY A 31 9.26 -6.23 -4.75
C GLY A 31 7.86 -5.66 -4.87
N MET A 32 6.87 -6.41 -4.41
CA MET A 32 5.47 -6.02 -4.46
C MET A 32 4.81 -6.28 -3.10
N VAL A 33 3.89 -5.38 -2.77
CA VAL A 33 3.03 -5.43 -1.61
C VAL A 33 1.58 -5.44 -2.11
N VAL A 34 0.72 -6.22 -1.47
CA VAL A 34 -0.73 -6.10 -1.64
C VAL A 34 -1.28 -5.28 -0.48
N VAL A 35 -2.20 -4.36 -0.76
CA VAL A 35 -3.02 -3.71 0.25
C VAL A 35 -4.46 -4.13 0.01
N ASP A 36 -5.02 -4.86 0.97
CA ASP A 36 -6.30 -5.54 0.94
C ASP A 36 -6.48 -6.59 -0.17
N CYS A 37 -7.27 -7.61 0.15
CA CYS A 37 -7.58 -8.76 -0.68
C CYS A 37 -9.08 -9.11 -0.56
N GLY A 38 -9.98 -8.19 -0.90
CA GLY A 38 -11.42 -8.41 -0.86
C GLY A 38 -11.88 -9.59 -1.72
N GLU A 39 -13.13 -10.04 -1.53
CA GLU A 39 -13.72 -11.16 -2.27
C GLU A 39 -13.38 -11.15 -3.79
N GLY A 40 -13.04 -12.32 -4.33
CA GLY A 40 -12.70 -12.48 -5.75
C GLY A 40 -11.35 -11.90 -6.17
N PHE A 41 -10.50 -11.46 -5.24
CA PHE A 41 -9.16 -10.89 -5.52
C PHE A 41 -8.32 -11.76 -6.46
N GLN A 42 -8.28 -13.08 -6.23
CA GLN A 42 -7.48 -14.00 -7.05
C GLN A 42 -7.92 -14.00 -8.52
N ASN A 43 -9.22 -13.93 -8.81
CA ASN A 43 -9.76 -13.92 -10.18
C ASN A 43 -9.38 -12.62 -10.88
N ARG A 44 -9.57 -11.49 -10.19
CA ARG A 44 -9.22 -10.14 -10.68
C ARG A 44 -7.72 -10.05 -10.97
N LEU A 45 -6.89 -10.64 -10.10
CA LEU A 45 -5.45 -10.71 -10.29
C LEU A 45 -5.05 -11.56 -11.51
N VAL A 46 -5.70 -12.70 -11.75
CA VAL A 46 -5.45 -13.53 -12.94
C VAL A 46 -5.76 -12.75 -14.21
N ASP A 47 -6.92 -12.11 -14.27
CA ASP A 47 -7.35 -11.32 -15.42
C ASP A 47 -6.43 -10.11 -15.65
N HIS A 48 -6.09 -9.39 -14.58
CA HIS A 48 -5.17 -8.26 -14.65
C HIS A 48 -3.79 -8.68 -15.13
N ARG A 49 -3.25 -9.80 -14.64
CA ARG A 49 -1.96 -10.35 -15.12
C ARG A 49 -2.03 -10.78 -16.58
N ALA A 50 -3.16 -11.31 -17.03
CA ALA A 50 -3.37 -11.66 -18.43
C ALA A 50 -3.34 -10.41 -19.32
N LYS A 51 -4.09 -9.36 -18.94
CA LYS A 51 -4.09 -8.05 -19.63
C LYS A 51 -2.69 -7.42 -19.63
N MET A 52 -1.98 -7.46 -18.50
CA MET A 52 -0.62 -6.93 -18.38
C MET A 52 0.34 -7.63 -19.35
N LYS A 53 0.21 -8.95 -19.54
CA LYS A 53 0.99 -9.67 -20.56
C LYS A 53 0.61 -9.24 -21.97
N ALA A 54 -0.69 -9.19 -22.25
CA ALA A 54 -1.22 -8.94 -23.59
C ALA A 54 -0.90 -7.53 -24.10
N PHE A 55 -1.07 -6.51 -23.25
CA PHE A 55 -0.97 -5.10 -23.64
C PHE A 55 0.26 -4.38 -23.05
N GLY A 56 0.74 -4.81 -21.88
CA GLY A 56 1.92 -4.23 -21.21
C GLY A 56 3.23 -4.98 -21.49
N GLY A 57 3.18 -6.09 -22.24
CA GLY A 57 4.35 -6.92 -22.58
C GLY A 57 5.01 -7.66 -21.41
N ARG A 58 4.47 -7.55 -20.19
CA ARG A 58 5.06 -8.13 -18.96
C ARG A 58 3.98 -8.55 -17.98
N ARG A 59 4.22 -9.59 -17.19
CA ARG A 59 3.32 -9.99 -16.07
C ARG A 59 3.85 -9.49 -14.73
N LEU A 60 2.93 -9.27 -13.79
CA LEU A 60 3.28 -9.27 -12.37
C LEU A 60 3.78 -10.66 -11.98
N LYS A 61 4.99 -10.71 -11.41
CA LYS A 61 5.66 -11.94 -11.00
C LYS A 61 5.31 -12.23 -9.54
N MET A 62 4.49 -13.25 -9.29
CA MET A 62 3.98 -13.56 -7.93
C MET A 62 5.10 -13.90 -6.94
N ALA A 63 6.21 -14.48 -7.40
CA ALA A 63 7.42 -14.69 -6.60
C ALA A 63 8.03 -13.40 -6.02
N ARG A 64 7.69 -12.22 -6.58
CA ARG A 64 8.13 -10.91 -6.04
C ARG A 64 7.15 -10.31 -5.03
N MET A 65 6.03 -10.97 -4.77
CA MET A 65 5.08 -10.55 -3.74
C MET A 65 5.61 -11.02 -2.39
N SER A 66 5.98 -10.08 -1.51
CA SER A 66 6.55 -10.41 -0.20
C SER A 66 5.56 -10.22 0.94
N THR A 67 4.56 -9.36 0.75
CA THR A 67 3.73 -8.86 1.85
C THR A 67 2.32 -8.59 1.39
N ILE A 68 1.36 -8.95 2.23
CA ILE A 68 -0.04 -8.56 2.19
C ILE A 68 -0.29 -7.72 3.43
N LEU A 69 -0.77 -6.50 3.22
CA LEU A 69 -1.14 -5.54 4.25
C LEU A 69 -2.66 -5.43 4.24
N LEU A 70 -3.30 -5.73 5.36
CA LEU A 70 -4.74 -5.55 5.54
C LEU A 70 -4.97 -4.23 6.27
N THR A 71 -5.86 -3.39 5.76
CA THR A 71 -6.18 -2.09 6.37
C THR A 71 -7.08 -2.25 7.58
N HIS A 72 -7.98 -3.24 7.55
CA HIS A 72 -8.89 -3.61 8.64
C HIS A 72 -9.58 -4.95 8.31
N GLY A 73 -10.49 -5.39 9.17
CA GLY A 73 -11.09 -6.72 9.06
C GLY A 73 -12.47 -6.84 8.42
N HIS A 74 -13.02 -5.82 7.75
CA HIS A 74 -14.25 -6.04 6.99
C HIS A 74 -14.01 -6.98 5.78
N LEU A 75 -15.01 -7.81 5.47
CA LEU A 75 -14.86 -8.92 4.52
C LEU A 75 -14.64 -8.47 3.07
N ASP A 76 -15.11 -7.29 2.71
CA ASP A 76 -14.85 -6.67 1.42
C ASP A 76 -13.39 -6.22 1.26
N HIS A 77 -12.59 -6.27 2.34
CA HIS A 77 -11.13 -6.06 2.32
C HIS A 77 -10.34 -7.37 2.51
N THR A 78 -10.92 -8.41 3.09
CA THR A 78 -10.15 -9.58 3.55
C THR A 78 -10.54 -10.91 2.92
N TRP A 79 -11.77 -11.08 2.45
CA TRP A 79 -12.35 -12.40 2.20
C TRP A 79 -11.74 -13.16 1.01
N GLY A 80 -11.03 -12.46 0.13
CA GLY A 80 -10.26 -13.07 -0.95
C GLY A 80 -8.90 -13.63 -0.52
N LEU A 81 -8.45 -13.40 0.72
CA LEU A 81 -7.11 -13.78 1.17
C LEU A 81 -6.91 -15.30 1.24
N LEU A 82 -7.72 -16.02 2.05
CA LEU A 82 -7.60 -17.46 2.23
C LEU A 82 -7.56 -18.26 0.91
N PRO A 83 -8.54 -18.10 -0.01
CA PRO A 83 -8.50 -18.86 -1.27
C PRO A 83 -7.31 -18.46 -2.15
N TRP A 84 -6.80 -17.23 -2.03
CA TRP A 84 -5.61 -16.81 -2.74
C TRP A 84 -4.33 -17.42 -2.18
N LEU A 85 -4.19 -17.53 -0.85
CA LEU A 85 -3.08 -18.26 -0.21
C LEU A 85 -3.02 -19.72 -0.69
N GLN A 86 -4.16 -20.41 -0.72
CA GLN A 86 -4.24 -21.77 -1.26
C GLN A 86 -3.86 -21.84 -2.74
N THR A 87 -4.24 -20.83 -3.53
CA THR A 87 -3.82 -20.74 -4.94
C THR A 87 -2.32 -20.55 -5.08
N MET A 88 -1.68 -19.75 -4.22
CA MET A 88 -0.22 -19.59 -4.24
C MET A 88 0.49 -20.91 -3.91
N ALA A 89 -0.05 -21.72 -3.01
CA ALA A 89 0.46 -23.07 -2.73
C ALA A 89 0.36 -23.97 -3.98
N LEU A 90 -0.81 -23.99 -4.65
CA LEU A 90 -1.03 -24.76 -5.88
C LEU A 90 -0.13 -24.30 -7.04
N ASP A 91 0.17 -23.00 -7.11
CA ASP A 91 1.12 -22.41 -8.07
C ASP A 91 2.59 -22.71 -7.71
N GLY A 92 2.85 -23.40 -6.59
CA GLY A 92 4.17 -23.86 -6.19
C GLY A 92 5.06 -22.76 -5.60
N ARG A 93 4.46 -21.77 -4.92
CA ARG A 93 5.21 -20.71 -4.22
C ARG A 93 6.28 -21.32 -3.29
N ARG A 94 7.45 -20.67 -3.22
CA ARG A 94 8.55 -21.03 -2.31
C ARG A 94 9.02 -19.87 -1.45
N GLU A 95 8.76 -18.66 -1.88
CA GLU A 95 9.20 -17.44 -1.23
C GLU A 95 8.36 -17.16 0.04
N PRO A 96 8.96 -16.68 1.14
CA PRO A 96 8.23 -16.29 2.34
C PRO A 96 7.18 -15.21 2.07
N LEU A 97 6.07 -15.24 2.79
CA LEU A 97 4.98 -14.26 2.68
C LEU A 97 4.58 -13.75 4.06
N TRP A 98 4.56 -12.43 4.21
CA TRP A 98 4.03 -11.76 5.39
C TRP A 98 2.56 -11.39 5.16
N VAL A 99 1.70 -11.64 6.12
CA VAL A 99 0.33 -11.10 6.19
C VAL A 99 0.23 -10.26 7.45
N ILE A 100 0.03 -8.97 7.29
CA ILE A 100 0.12 -7.98 8.37
C ILE A 100 -1.19 -7.19 8.42
N GLY A 101 -1.77 -6.99 9.59
CA GLY A 101 -2.97 -6.20 9.74
C GLY A 101 -3.19 -5.68 11.17
N PRO A 102 -4.10 -4.71 11.36
CA PRO A 102 -4.33 -4.12 12.66
C PRO A 102 -5.28 -4.95 13.54
N THR A 103 -5.15 -4.79 14.85
CA THR A 103 -6.09 -5.22 15.90
C THR A 103 -6.10 -4.17 17.02
N SER A 104 -6.92 -4.36 18.05
CA SER A 104 -7.01 -3.40 19.16
C SER A 104 -5.81 -3.52 20.12
N PRO A 105 -5.41 -2.43 20.81
CA PRO A 105 -4.39 -2.49 21.86
C PRO A 105 -4.71 -3.50 22.97
N GLU A 106 -5.99 -3.65 23.32
CA GLU A 106 -6.45 -4.60 24.34
C GLU A 106 -6.26 -6.05 23.89
N VAL A 107 -6.48 -6.35 22.60
CA VAL A 107 -6.16 -7.66 22.03
C VAL A 107 -4.65 -7.94 22.10
N ILE A 108 -3.81 -6.96 21.75
CA ILE A 108 -2.35 -7.10 21.86
C ILE A 108 -1.93 -7.35 23.32
N ASP A 109 -2.49 -6.63 24.29
CA ASP A 109 -2.18 -6.82 25.71
C ASP A 109 -2.50 -8.24 26.18
N THR A 110 -3.67 -8.78 25.79
CA THR A 110 -4.08 -10.14 26.12
C THR A 110 -3.18 -11.18 25.45
N LEU A 111 -2.85 -11.00 24.16
CA LEU A 111 -1.95 -11.91 23.45
C LEU A 111 -0.52 -11.94 24.04
N LEU A 112 -0.09 -10.84 24.65
CA LEU A 112 1.19 -10.73 25.36
C LEU A 112 1.12 -11.21 26.83
N GLY A 113 0.03 -11.87 27.24
CA GLY A 113 -0.13 -12.47 28.56
C GLY A 113 -0.83 -11.58 29.59
N GLY A 114 -1.51 -10.52 29.16
CA GLY A 114 -2.41 -9.75 30.01
C GLY A 114 -3.58 -10.57 30.55
N GLU A 115 -4.02 -10.28 31.77
CA GLU A 115 -5.09 -11.04 32.45
C GLU A 115 -6.51 -10.66 32.02
N ASN A 116 -6.67 -9.58 31.23
CA ASN A 116 -7.97 -9.10 30.79
C ASN A 116 -8.47 -9.85 29.56
N GLU A 117 -9.77 -10.14 29.51
CA GLU A 117 -10.45 -10.60 28.29
C GLU A 117 -11.04 -9.39 27.56
N PRO A 118 -10.54 -9.05 26.36
CA PRO A 118 -11.00 -7.88 25.63
C PRO A 118 -12.33 -8.18 24.94
N GLU A 119 -13.16 -7.15 24.77
CA GLU A 119 -14.29 -7.25 23.85
C GLU A 119 -13.76 -7.16 22.41
N VAL A 120 -13.83 -8.27 21.68
CA VAL A 120 -13.32 -8.36 20.31
C VAL A 120 -14.46 -8.13 19.32
N ASN A 121 -14.28 -7.17 18.40
CA ASN A 121 -15.24 -6.96 17.33
C ASN A 121 -15.34 -8.23 16.45
N SER A 122 -16.54 -8.59 16.01
CA SER A 122 -16.74 -9.80 15.19
C SER A 122 -15.99 -9.79 13.85
N SER A 123 -15.58 -8.62 13.37
CA SER A 123 -14.78 -8.44 12.17
C SER A 123 -13.30 -8.18 12.47
N ASP A 124 -12.84 -8.27 13.72
CA ASP A 124 -11.41 -8.10 14.03
C ASP A 124 -10.56 -9.16 13.32
N LEU A 125 -9.35 -8.77 12.89
CA LEU A 125 -8.43 -9.65 12.19
C LEU A 125 -7.93 -10.79 13.07
N VAL A 126 -7.89 -10.62 14.40
CA VAL A 126 -7.49 -11.72 15.30
C VAL A 126 -8.38 -12.96 15.13
N LEU A 127 -9.70 -12.75 15.00
CA LEU A 127 -10.67 -13.84 14.80
C LEU A 127 -10.54 -14.46 13.40
N GLN A 128 -10.29 -13.63 12.39
CA GLN A 128 -10.14 -14.12 11.02
C GLN A 128 -8.84 -14.90 10.83
N TYR A 129 -7.74 -14.46 11.45
CA TYR A 129 -6.45 -15.14 11.37
C TYR A 129 -6.56 -16.52 12.01
N ASP A 130 -7.14 -16.61 13.21
CA ASP A 130 -7.41 -17.88 13.90
C ASP A 130 -8.23 -18.83 13.01
N MET A 131 -9.37 -18.34 12.48
CA MET A 131 -10.22 -19.11 11.57
C MET A 131 -9.48 -19.57 10.30
N TRP A 132 -8.67 -18.71 9.68
CA TRP A 132 -7.94 -19.09 8.46
C TRP A 132 -6.81 -20.09 8.75
N MET A 133 -6.12 -19.98 9.89
CA MET A 133 -5.13 -20.96 10.31
C MET A 133 -5.78 -22.33 10.54
N ASP A 134 -6.93 -22.38 11.19
CA ASP A 134 -7.74 -23.60 11.36
C ASP A 134 -8.17 -24.22 10.03
N LEU A 135 -8.44 -23.38 9.02
CA LEU A 135 -8.75 -23.81 7.65
C LEU A 135 -7.50 -24.17 6.82
N GLY A 136 -6.32 -24.24 7.44
CA GLY A 136 -5.09 -24.69 6.83
C GLY A 136 -4.23 -23.59 6.21
N ALA A 137 -4.43 -22.33 6.57
CA ALA A 137 -3.54 -21.23 6.18
C ALA A 137 -2.28 -21.15 7.06
N THR A 138 -1.56 -22.27 7.16
CA THR A 138 -0.31 -22.40 7.92
C THR A 138 0.84 -22.76 7.00
N SER A 139 2.08 -22.46 7.41
CA SER A 139 3.28 -22.80 6.61
C SER A 139 3.37 -24.29 6.29
N GLU A 140 2.99 -25.15 7.23
CA GLU A 140 2.99 -26.61 7.06
C GLU A 140 1.98 -27.04 5.99
N ALA A 141 0.74 -26.58 6.08
CA ALA A 141 -0.33 -26.98 5.17
C ALA A 141 -0.15 -26.40 3.76
N LEU A 142 0.36 -25.16 3.65
CA LEU A 142 0.55 -24.48 2.37
C LEU A 142 1.87 -24.82 1.68
N GLY A 143 2.87 -25.35 2.40
CA GLY A 143 4.15 -25.78 1.84
C GLY A 143 5.10 -24.63 1.45
N TYR A 144 4.87 -23.43 1.99
CA TYR A 144 5.77 -22.27 1.94
C TYR A 144 5.67 -21.47 3.24
N GLU A 145 6.69 -20.67 3.55
CA GLU A 145 6.72 -19.87 4.78
C GLU A 145 5.65 -18.77 4.74
N LEU A 146 4.71 -18.83 5.68
CA LEU A 146 3.64 -17.86 5.89
C LEU A 146 3.72 -17.32 7.32
N ASN A 147 3.95 -16.01 7.42
CA ASN A 147 4.11 -15.30 8.67
C ASN A 147 2.93 -14.36 8.89
N TRP A 148 2.20 -14.55 9.97
CA TRP A 148 1.02 -13.78 10.34
C TRP A 148 1.38 -12.77 11.41
N VAL A 149 1.06 -11.50 11.17
CA VAL A 149 1.40 -10.40 12.08
C VAL A 149 0.17 -9.55 12.36
N LEU A 150 -0.08 -9.33 13.64
CA LEU A 150 -1.11 -8.39 14.12
C LEU A 150 -0.45 -7.25 14.87
N GLY A 151 -1.05 -6.07 14.86
CA GLY A 151 -0.52 -4.94 15.63
C GLY A 151 -1.54 -3.87 15.90
N ASP A 152 -1.23 -3.00 16.85
CA ASP A 152 -2.10 -1.86 17.22
C ASP A 152 -1.65 -0.53 16.58
N GLY A 153 -0.74 -0.62 15.59
CA GLY A 153 -0.11 0.51 14.94
C GLY A 153 1.26 0.88 15.52
N THR A 154 1.54 0.50 16.78
CA THR A 154 2.83 0.76 17.44
C THR A 154 3.57 -0.50 17.83
N ARG A 155 2.85 -1.51 18.30
CA ARG A 155 3.34 -2.84 18.65
C ARG A 155 2.90 -3.84 17.61
N TRP A 156 3.74 -4.83 17.34
CA TRP A 156 3.45 -5.89 16.38
C TRP A 156 3.80 -7.24 17.00
N LEU A 157 2.92 -8.21 16.79
CA LEU A 157 3.03 -9.55 17.32
C LEU A 157 3.12 -10.54 16.16
N ASP A 158 4.10 -11.43 16.21
CA ASP A 158 4.15 -12.60 15.36
C ASP A 158 3.17 -13.66 15.90
N MET A 159 2.08 -13.88 15.17
CA MET A 159 1.05 -14.85 15.56
C MET A 159 1.52 -16.31 15.46
N ASN A 160 2.62 -16.57 14.75
CA ASN A 160 3.20 -17.90 14.66
C ASN A 160 4.00 -18.27 15.91
N THR A 161 4.65 -17.29 16.57
CA THR A 161 5.52 -17.51 17.75
C THR A 161 4.93 -16.98 19.05
N GLY A 162 3.98 -16.04 18.97
CA GLY A 162 3.46 -15.29 20.12
C GLY A 162 4.41 -14.22 20.64
N GLU A 163 5.46 -13.87 19.89
CA GLU A 163 6.47 -12.89 20.30
C GLU A 163 6.18 -11.49 19.73
N GLU A 164 6.45 -10.46 20.53
CA GLU A 164 6.49 -9.09 20.03
C GLU A 164 7.69 -8.89 19.10
N ILE A 165 7.45 -8.36 17.92
CA ILE A 165 8.45 -8.13 16.87
C ILE A 165 8.35 -6.69 16.35
N PRO A 166 9.41 -6.13 15.75
CA PRO A 166 9.25 -4.92 14.95
C PRO A 166 8.39 -5.19 13.71
N LEU A 167 7.71 -4.16 13.19
CA LEU A 167 6.98 -4.24 11.91
C LEU A 167 7.91 -4.78 10.81
N PRO A 168 7.59 -5.93 10.18
CA PRO A 168 8.46 -6.52 9.16
C PRO A 168 8.78 -5.57 8.00
N GLN A 169 10.08 -5.44 7.69
CA GLN A 169 10.60 -4.65 6.58
C GLN A 169 11.29 -5.60 5.57
N PRO A 170 10.55 -6.22 4.64
CA PRO A 170 11.11 -7.23 3.72
C PRO A 170 11.99 -6.63 2.61
N PHE A 171 12.12 -5.30 2.58
CA PHE A 171 12.80 -4.56 1.53
C PHE A 171 13.91 -3.69 2.13
N PRO A 172 15.16 -3.80 1.65
CA PRO A 172 16.26 -2.97 2.14
C PRO A 172 16.04 -1.46 1.94
N SER A 173 15.43 -1.08 0.82
CA SER A 173 15.32 0.32 0.37
C SER A 173 13.87 0.79 0.25
N VAL A 174 12.93 0.04 0.83
CA VAL A 174 11.51 0.42 0.90
C VAL A 174 11.04 0.25 2.33
N LYS A 175 10.56 1.34 2.92
CA LYS A 175 9.99 1.36 4.26
C LYS A 175 8.47 1.24 4.20
N LEU A 176 7.93 0.33 5.00
CA LEU A 176 6.51 0.19 5.28
C LEU A 176 6.22 0.80 6.66
N SER A 177 5.14 1.55 6.79
CA SER A 177 4.62 1.99 8.09
C SER A 177 3.09 1.98 8.11
N ALA A 178 2.53 1.65 9.27
CA ALA A 178 1.10 1.78 9.53
C ALA A 178 0.83 3.13 10.20
N HIS A 179 -0.32 3.72 9.90
CA HIS A 179 -0.81 4.93 10.51
C HIS A 179 -2.25 4.69 10.95
N SER A 180 -2.53 4.80 12.25
CA SER A 180 -3.87 4.56 12.79
C SER A 180 -4.91 5.43 12.08
N THR A 181 -6.09 4.86 11.85
CA THR A 181 -7.23 5.54 11.23
C THR A 181 -8.45 5.44 12.12
N GLN A 182 -9.50 6.19 11.79
CA GLN A 182 -10.77 6.14 12.51
C GLN A 182 -11.81 5.38 11.69
N HIS A 183 -12.23 4.22 12.18
CA HIS A 183 -13.26 3.38 11.57
C HIS A 183 -13.97 2.52 12.62
N THR A 184 -15.00 1.74 12.24
CA THR A 184 -15.84 0.97 13.18
C THR A 184 -15.15 -0.25 13.80
N VAL A 185 -14.01 -0.63 13.27
CA VAL A 185 -13.15 -1.73 13.74
C VAL A 185 -11.69 -1.25 13.75
N PRO A 186 -10.76 -1.96 14.41
CA PRO A 186 -9.34 -1.61 14.34
C PRO A 186 -8.88 -1.46 12.88
N SER A 187 -8.30 -0.30 12.57
CA SER A 187 -7.97 0.09 11.20
C SER A 187 -6.68 0.89 11.14
N CYS A 188 -6.00 0.81 10.00
CA CYS A 188 -4.87 1.65 9.69
C CYS A 188 -4.75 1.94 8.18
N ALA A 189 -4.13 3.07 7.88
CA ALA A 189 -3.59 3.39 6.57
C ALA A 189 -2.17 2.84 6.43
N TRP A 190 -1.82 2.38 5.24
CA TRP A 190 -0.49 1.86 4.94
C TRP A 190 0.31 2.84 4.10
N LYS A 191 1.49 3.22 4.61
CA LYS A 191 2.47 4.04 3.90
C LYS A 191 3.60 3.19 3.35
N ILE A 192 3.92 3.39 2.07
CA ILE A 192 5.02 2.74 1.38
C ILE A 192 5.95 3.84 0.86
N MET A 193 7.20 3.84 1.31
CA MET A 193 8.19 4.87 1.00
C MET A 193 9.48 4.24 0.49
N THR A 194 10.02 4.73 -0.64
CA THR A 194 11.37 4.35 -1.08
C THR A 194 12.42 5.14 -0.31
N ALA A 195 13.61 4.58 -0.10
CA ALA A 195 14.73 5.30 0.50
C ALA A 195 15.13 6.55 -0.33
N PRO A 196 15.66 7.61 0.33
CA PRO A 196 16.28 8.72 -0.37
C PRO A 196 17.38 8.24 -1.31
N ARG A 197 17.61 9.00 -2.38
CA ARG A 197 18.69 8.72 -3.33
C ARG A 197 19.79 9.73 -3.16
N LEU A 198 20.99 9.27 -3.52
CA LEU A 198 22.11 10.14 -3.75
C LEU A 198 21.73 11.27 -4.73
N GLY A 199 22.15 12.47 -4.39
CA GLY A 199 22.06 13.62 -5.29
C GLY A 199 22.83 13.36 -6.58
N LYS A 200 22.57 14.18 -7.59
CA LYS A 200 23.21 14.03 -8.88
C LYS A 200 24.73 14.23 -8.72
N PHE A 201 25.51 13.25 -9.18
CA PHE A 201 26.97 13.31 -9.12
C PHE A 201 27.51 14.39 -10.06
N ASP A 202 28.32 15.29 -9.52
CA ASP A 202 28.98 16.35 -10.26
C ASP A 202 30.23 15.80 -10.96
N ARG A 203 30.05 15.45 -12.23
CA ARG A 203 31.12 14.93 -13.08
C ARG A 203 32.19 15.97 -13.41
N GLU A 204 31.86 17.27 -13.38
CA GLU A 204 32.81 18.34 -13.68
C GLU A 204 33.74 18.57 -12.49
N ALA A 205 33.19 18.64 -11.27
CA ALA A 205 33.98 18.73 -10.04
C ALA A 205 34.95 17.55 -9.90
N ALA A 206 34.52 16.34 -10.28
CA ALA A 206 35.33 15.13 -10.20
C ALA A 206 36.21 14.87 -11.44
N ASN A 207 36.24 15.73 -12.46
CA ASN A 207 36.85 15.39 -13.76
C ASN A 207 38.36 15.11 -13.69
N LYS A 208 39.04 15.78 -12.75
CA LYS A 208 40.50 15.73 -12.59
C LYS A 208 40.96 14.51 -11.78
N LEU A 209 40.01 13.78 -11.18
CA LEU A 209 40.29 12.62 -10.34
C LEU A 209 40.46 11.35 -11.19
N PRO A 210 41.28 10.38 -10.73
CA PRO A 210 41.38 9.08 -11.39
C PRO A 210 40.02 8.38 -11.50
N ASN A 211 39.85 7.54 -12.52
CA ASN A 211 38.57 6.86 -12.75
C ASN A 211 38.11 5.98 -11.58
N GLU A 212 39.05 5.37 -10.86
CA GLU A 212 38.77 4.56 -9.66
C GLU A 212 38.21 5.42 -8.54
N VAL A 213 38.87 6.55 -8.23
CA VAL A 213 38.38 7.54 -7.25
C VAL A 213 37.02 8.08 -7.64
N ARG A 214 36.81 8.39 -8.93
CA ARG A 214 35.50 8.85 -9.44
C ARG A 214 34.41 7.79 -9.31
N ALA A 215 34.75 6.51 -9.43
CA ALA A 215 33.80 5.42 -9.28
C ALA A 215 33.34 5.29 -7.82
N HIS A 216 34.27 5.32 -6.87
CA HIS A 216 33.97 5.31 -5.44
C HIS A 216 33.17 6.56 -5.00
N LEU A 217 33.63 7.76 -5.37
CA LEU A 217 32.90 9.00 -5.08
C LEU A 217 31.53 9.01 -5.78
N GLY A 218 31.40 8.39 -6.96
CA GLY A 218 30.12 8.22 -7.65
C GLY A 218 29.18 7.24 -6.94
N ALA A 219 29.72 6.20 -6.31
CA ALA A 219 28.98 5.23 -5.49
C ALA A 219 28.52 5.82 -4.14
N GLY A 220 29.05 6.97 -3.73
CA GLY A 220 28.75 7.56 -2.42
C GLY A 220 29.71 7.14 -1.32
N GLU A 221 30.88 6.63 -1.70
CA GLU A 221 31.93 6.19 -0.78
C GLU A 221 32.99 7.29 -0.67
N ASP A 222 33.39 7.62 0.56
CA ASP A 222 34.49 8.54 0.81
C ASP A 222 35.82 7.83 0.45
N VAL A 223 36.77 8.59 -0.11
CA VAL A 223 38.00 8.01 -0.69
C VAL A 223 39.23 8.73 -0.18
N GLU A 224 40.20 7.96 0.31
CA GLU A 224 41.56 8.47 0.54
C GLU A 224 42.25 8.75 -0.81
N PHE A 225 42.64 9.99 -1.04
CA PHE A 225 43.34 10.42 -2.24
C PHE A 225 44.52 11.32 -1.89
N GLY A 226 45.73 10.74 -1.89
CA GLY A 226 46.93 11.43 -1.44
C GLY A 226 46.98 11.52 0.09
N GLU A 227 47.11 12.74 0.63
CA GLU A 227 47.06 13.01 2.08
C GLU A 227 45.67 13.45 2.56
N GLU A 228 44.68 13.50 1.66
CA GLU A 228 43.33 14.00 1.92
C GLU A 228 42.28 12.88 1.81
N VAL A 229 41.18 13.04 2.55
CA VAL A 229 39.97 12.23 2.37
C VAL A 229 38.98 13.07 1.58
N LEU A 230 38.60 12.59 0.40
CA LEU A 230 37.56 13.20 -0.42
C LEU A 230 36.20 12.67 0.04
N LEU A 231 35.33 13.57 0.50
CA LEU A 231 33.98 13.21 0.91
C LEU A 231 33.08 13.10 -0.32
N ALA A 232 32.36 12.00 -0.47
CA ALA A 232 31.48 11.78 -1.62
C ALA A 232 30.36 12.82 -1.70
N ALA A 233 29.96 13.38 -0.55
CA ALA A 233 28.98 14.45 -0.43
C ALA A 233 29.42 15.75 -1.15
N ASP A 234 30.71 16.05 -1.20
CA ASP A 234 31.24 17.29 -1.82
C ASP A 234 31.17 17.25 -3.36
N PHE A 235 30.94 16.08 -3.94
CA PHE A 235 30.90 15.86 -5.39
C PHE A 235 29.49 15.59 -5.91
N ARG A 236 28.45 16.05 -5.21
CA ARG A 236 27.06 15.83 -5.60
C ARG A 236 26.15 16.92 -5.07
N GLU A 237 24.99 17.05 -5.72
CA GLU A 237 23.88 17.84 -5.21
C GLU A 237 23.28 17.21 -3.93
N GLU A 238 22.36 17.94 -3.30
CA GLU A 238 21.58 17.43 -2.15
C GLU A 238 20.89 16.09 -2.45
N PRO A 239 20.70 15.22 -1.44
CA PRO A 239 19.96 13.98 -1.59
C PRO A 239 18.57 14.23 -2.17
N ARG A 240 18.17 13.38 -3.12
CA ARG A 240 16.83 13.43 -3.69
C ARG A 240 15.90 12.63 -2.78
N PRO A 241 14.78 13.21 -2.31
CA PRO A 241 13.87 12.50 -1.43
C PRO A 241 13.31 11.25 -2.11
N GLY A 242 12.97 10.26 -1.29
CA GLY A 242 12.26 9.08 -1.72
C GLY A 242 10.84 9.42 -2.15
N LEU A 243 10.23 8.53 -2.94
CA LEU A 243 8.80 8.60 -3.22
C LEU A 243 8.02 7.95 -2.09
N SER A 244 6.85 8.49 -1.78
CA SER A 244 5.95 7.95 -0.78
C SER A 244 4.51 7.94 -1.25
N LEU A 245 3.79 6.87 -0.91
CA LEU A 245 2.34 6.80 -1.08
C LEU A 245 1.68 6.25 0.16
N VAL A 246 0.42 6.61 0.35
CA VAL A 246 -0.47 6.12 1.41
C VAL A 246 -1.73 5.53 0.79
N ILE A 247 -2.16 4.37 1.26
CA ILE A 247 -3.48 3.80 0.98
C ILE A 247 -4.27 3.85 2.30
N SER A 248 -5.38 4.59 2.32
CA SER A 248 -6.12 4.92 3.54
C SER A 248 -6.76 3.71 4.23
N GLY A 249 -7.23 2.73 3.45
CA GLY A 249 -8.29 1.84 3.92
C GLY A 249 -9.60 2.61 4.10
N ASP A 250 -10.49 2.07 4.92
CA ASP A 250 -11.74 2.73 5.27
C ASP A 250 -11.52 3.62 6.48
N THR A 251 -11.92 4.88 6.37
CA THR A 251 -11.78 5.82 7.45
C THR A 251 -12.64 7.08 7.32
N ALA A 252 -12.99 7.64 8.47
CA ALA A 252 -13.48 9.00 8.60
C ALA A 252 -12.43 10.02 8.13
N GLU A 253 -12.91 11.19 7.73
CA GLU A 253 -12.07 12.28 7.25
C GLU A 253 -11.01 12.70 8.28
N LYS A 254 -9.82 13.13 7.80
CA LYS A 254 -8.72 13.73 8.59
C LYS A 254 -8.21 12.86 9.74
N SER A 255 -8.22 11.56 9.55
CA SER A 255 -7.71 10.58 10.51
C SER A 255 -6.26 10.16 10.27
N ILE A 256 -5.65 10.54 9.15
CA ILE A 256 -4.33 10.06 8.71
C ILE A 256 -3.24 11.07 9.05
N GLU A 257 -2.44 10.77 10.08
CA GLU A 257 -1.34 11.64 10.52
C GLU A 257 0.01 11.27 9.87
N THR A 258 0.13 11.49 8.56
CA THR A 258 1.42 11.36 7.85
C THR A 258 1.49 12.15 6.55
N GLU A 259 2.69 12.59 6.18
CA GLU A 259 2.93 13.20 4.87
C GLU A 259 3.07 12.15 3.76
N CYS A 260 2.65 12.44 2.53
CA CYS A 260 2.91 11.57 1.38
C CYS A 260 2.96 12.33 0.05
N ASP A 261 3.44 11.70 -1.02
CA ASP A 261 3.37 12.29 -2.37
C ASP A 261 2.07 11.92 -3.09
N LEU A 262 1.61 10.67 -2.93
CA LEU A 262 0.34 10.17 -3.46
C LEU A 262 -0.51 9.62 -2.32
N LEU A 263 -1.70 10.19 -2.15
CA LEU A 263 -2.73 9.64 -1.26
C LEU A 263 -3.78 8.91 -2.09
N ILE A 264 -3.96 7.62 -1.84
CA ILE A 264 -5.10 6.83 -2.33
C ILE A 264 -6.09 6.75 -1.17
N HIS A 265 -7.22 7.45 -1.31
CA HIS A 265 -8.19 7.62 -0.24
C HIS A 265 -9.56 7.09 -0.60
N GLU A 266 -10.26 6.51 0.36
CA GLU A 266 -11.68 6.20 0.21
C GLU A 266 -12.50 7.49 -0.01
N ALA A 267 -13.49 7.39 -0.88
CA ALA A 267 -14.44 8.45 -1.17
C ALA A 267 -15.83 7.81 -1.30
N THR A 268 -16.23 7.13 -0.22
CA THR A 268 -17.47 6.34 -0.19
C THR A 268 -18.68 7.18 -0.56
N PHE A 269 -18.69 8.44 -0.12
CA PHE A 269 -19.80 9.36 -0.31
C PHE A 269 -19.41 10.67 -1.01
N LEU A 270 -20.42 11.43 -1.42
CA LEU A 270 -20.28 12.85 -1.75
C LEU A 270 -20.63 13.68 -0.51
N GLU A 271 -20.23 14.95 -0.49
CA GLU A 271 -20.49 15.91 0.59
C GLU A 271 -22.00 16.04 0.89
N SER A 272 -22.86 15.84 -0.12
CA SER A 272 -24.32 15.76 0.05
C SER A 272 -24.81 14.64 0.98
N HIS A 273 -23.95 13.66 1.32
CA HIS A 273 -24.23 12.56 2.22
C HIS A 273 -23.21 12.50 3.38
N SER A 274 -22.64 13.64 3.77
CA SER A 274 -21.67 13.72 4.87
C SER A 274 -22.20 13.18 6.20
N ASP A 275 -23.49 13.37 6.50
CA ASP A 275 -24.12 12.78 7.70
C ASP A 275 -23.96 11.24 7.73
N ILE A 276 -24.18 10.58 6.60
CA ILE A 276 -24.05 9.12 6.47
C ILE A 276 -22.57 8.70 6.53
N ALA A 277 -21.69 9.48 5.91
CA ALA A 277 -20.25 9.26 5.98
C ALA A 277 -19.78 9.28 7.45
N ASN A 278 -20.18 10.29 8.20
CA ASN A 278 -19.83 10.44 9.61
C ASN A 278 -20.42 9.34 10.49
N GLU A 279 -21.69 8.96 10.28
CA GLU A 279 -22.35 7.89 11.04
C GLU A 279 -21.63 6.54 10.89
N HIS A 280 -21.14 6.24 9.68
CA HIS A 280 -20.46 4.97 9.38
C HIS A 280 -18.93 5.08 9.39
N LEU A 281 -18.37 6.20 9.84
CA LEU A 281 -16.93 6.45 9.90
C LEU A 281 -16.22 6.22 8.54
N HIS A 282 -16.81 6.81 7.50
CA HIS A 282 -16.30 6.88 6.13
C HIS A 282 -16.04 8.34 5.71
N SER A 283 -15.47 8.54 4.53
CA SER A 283 -15.16 9.85 3.98
C SER A 283 -16.02 10.25 2.79
N THR A 284 -16.21 11.55 2.62
CA THR A 284 -16.72 12.14 1.38
C THR A 284 -15.58 12.39 0.40
N ALA A 285 -15.85 12.60 -0.89
CA ALA A 285 -14.82 12.99 -1.86
C ALA A 285 -14.16 14.33 -1.48
N ALA A 286 -14.94 15.30 -1.00
CA ALA A 286 -14.40 16.53 -0.42
C ALA A 286 -13.56 16.27 0.84
N GLY A 287 -13.97 15.35 1.71
CA GLY A 287 -13.23 14.97 2.92
C GLY A 287 -11.90 14.28 2.60
N ALA A 288 -11.87 13.43 1.59
CA ALA A 288 -10.64 12.86 1.04
C ALA A 288 -9.69 13.96 0.52
N ALA A 289 -10.21 14.98 -0.16
CA ALA A 289 -9.41 16.12 -0.63
C ALA A 289 -8.87 16.99 0.51
N ARG A 290 -9.66 17.23 1.55
CA ARG A 290 -9.18 17.94 2.76
C ARG A 290 -8.10 17.13 3.49
N THR A 291 -8.25 15.82 3.56
CA THR A 291 -7.24 14.92 4.12
C THR A 291 -5.95 14.94 3.30
N ALA A 292 -6.04 14.95 1.97
CA ALA A 292 -4.89 15.08 1.07
C ALA A 292 -4.08 16.36 1.33
N LEU A 293 -4.75 17.50 1.55
CA LEU A 293 -4.08 18.75 1.89
C LEU A 293 -3.35 18.67 3.25
N GLU A 294 -3.94 18.04 4.25
CA GLU A 294 -3.30 17.86 5.57
C GLU A 294 -2.11 16.90 5.52
N CYS A 295 -2.20 15.86 4.70
CA CYS A 295 -1.08 14.95 4.41
C CYS A 295 -0.02 15.58 3.49
N GLY A 296 -0.17 16.84 3.06
CA GLY A 296 0.75 17.47 2.09
C GLY A 296 0.87 16.70 0.76
N ALA A 297 -0.17 15.94 0.40
CA ALA A 297 -0.17 15.10 -0.80
C ALA A 297 -0.04 15.95 -2.06
N LYS A 298 0.78 15.49 -3.01
CA LYS A 298 0.90 16.12 -4.33
C LYS A 298 -0.23 15.68 -5.24
N HIS A 299 -0.70 14.46 -5.05
CA HIS A 299 -1.77 13.85 -5.83
C HIS A 299 -2.74 13.10 -4.92
N LEU A 300 -4.03 13.23 -5.22
CA LEU A 300 -5.11 12.46 -4.62
C LEU A 300 -5.70 11.50 -5.65
N ALA A 301 -5.83 10.23 -5.28
CA ALA A 301 -6.52 9.21 -6.04
C ALA A 301 -7.70 8.67 -5.22
N LEU A 302 -8.91 8.88 -5.71
CA LEU A 302 -10.14 8.45 -5.06
C LEU A 302 -10.40 6.97 -5.36
N THR A 303 -10.96 6.24 -4.39
CA THR A 303 -11.40 4.84 -4.53
C THR A 303 -12.56 4.54 -3.56
N HIS A 304 -12.96 3.27 -3.47
CA HIS A 304 -13.92 2.75 -2.48
C HIS A 304 -15.28 3.46 -2.51
N TYR A 305 -15.90 3.50 -3.68
CA TYR A 305 -17.14 4.24 -3.93
C TYR A 305 -18.39 3.46 -3.49
N SER A 306 -19.35 4.16 -2.90
CA SER A 306 -20.67 3.59 -2.65
C SER A 306 -21.34 3.14 -3.95
N ALA A 307 -22.07 2.03 -3.87
CA ALA A 307 -22.98 1.56 -4.91
C ALA A 307 -24.06 2.59 -5.31
N ARG A 308 -24.21 3.70 -4.57
CA ARG A 308 -25.08 4.84 -4.93
C ARG A 308 -24.49 5.72 -6.04
N LEU A 309 -23.18 5.68 -6.24
CA LEU A 309 -22.50 6.48 -7.27
C LEU A 309 -22.46 5.70 -8.58
N GLU A 310 -23.22 6.15 -9.58
CA GLU A 310 -23.26 5.51 -10.91
C GLU A 310 -21.94 5.68 -11.67
N ASP A 311 -21.28 6.82 -11.52
CA ASP A 311 -19.98 7.13 -12.11
C ASP A 311 -19.11 7.97 -11.15
N HIS A 312 -17.87 8.23 -11.55
CA HIS A 312 -16.87 8.92 -10.74
C HIS A 312 -16.88 10.45 -10.87
N GLY A 313 -17.59 11.00 -11.87
CA GLY A 313 -17.54 12.42 -12.24
C GLY A 313 -17.87 13.36 -11.08
N PRO A 314 -18.97 13.15 -10.34
CA PRO A 314 -19.30 13.98 -9.18
C PRO A 314 -18.21 14.00 -8.10
N ALA A 315 -17.58 12.86 -7.83
CA ALA A 315 -16.52 12.76 -6.82
C ALA A 315 -15.25 13.52 -7.27
N ILE A 316 -14.91 13.45 -8.56
CA ILE A 316 -13.77 14.20 -9.12
C ILE A 316 -14.02 15.71 -9.02
N VAL A 317 -15.21 16.18 -9.40
CA VAL A 317 -15.54 17.62 -9.35
C VAL A 317 -15.48 18.12 -7.91
N GLU A 318 -16.13 17.42 -6.99
CA GLU A 318 -16.19 17.81 -5.59
C GLU A 318 -14.80 17.85 -4.93
N ALA A 319 -13.97 16.84 -5.14
CA ALA A 319 -12.60 16.83 -4.62
C ALA A 319 -11.69 17.84 -5.33
N GLY A 320 -11.90 18.05 -6.64
CA GLY A 320 -11.13 18.97 -7.47
C GLY A 320 -11.34 20.45 -7.14
N ASP A 321 -12.46 20.80 -6.50
CA ASP A 321 -12.68 22.14 -5.94
C ASP A 321 -11.76 22.44 -4.73
N ILE A 322 -11.13 21.41 -4.15
CA ILE A 322 -10.30 21.51 -2.92
C ILE A 322 -8.83 21.16 -3.20
N HIS A 323 -8.56 20.14 -4.00
CA HIS A 323 -7.22 19.66 -4.28
C HIS A 323 -6.89 19.75 -5.78
N GLU A 324 -5.74 20.32 -6.14
CA GLU A 324 -5.42 20.66 -7.54
C GLU A 324 -5.20 19.44 -8.45
N SER A 325 -4.74 18.32 -7.87
CA SER A 325 -4.52 17.07 -8.60
C SER A 325 -5.37 15.95 -8.03
N VAL A 326 -6.49 15.66 -8.69
CA VAL A 326 -7.43 14.60 -8.31
C VAL A 326 -7.66 13.65 -9.48
N ILE A 327 -7.60 12.36 -9.21
CA ILE A 327 -8.03 11.31 -10.13
C ILE A 327 -9.02 10.38 -9.44
N ALA A 328 -9.89 9.73 -10.21
CA ALA A 328 -10.73 8.65 -9.74
C ALA A 328 -10.23 7.32 -10.29
N CYS A 329 -10.07 6.33 -9.41
CA CYS A 329 -9.62 5.01 -9.81
C CYS A 329 -10.78 4.16 -10.35
N GLY A 330 -10.53 3.42 -11.42
CA GLY A 330 -11.34 2.28 -11.84
C GLY A 330 -10.63 0.94 -11.61
N ASP A 331 -11.41 -0.14 -11.60
CA ASP A 331 -10.88 -1.50 -11.54
C ASP A 331 -9.95 -1.79 -12.74
N GLY A 332 -8.70 -2.17 -12.46
CA GLY A 332 -7.66 -2.47 -13.44
C GLY A 332 -6.78 -1.27 -13.82
N ASP A 333 -7.04 -0.10 -13.28
CA ASP A 333 -6.22 1.09 -13.49
C ASP A 333 -4.81 0.92 -12.91
N ARG A 334 -3.88 1.70 -13.46
CA ARG A 334 -2.49 1.76 -12.97
C ARG A 334 -2.09 3.19 -12.70
N LEU A 335 -1.54 3.42 -11.53
CA LEU A 335 -0.96 4.70 -11.14
C LEU A 335 0.55 4.55 -11.11
N ILE A 336 1.29 5.43 -11.79
CA ILE A 336 2.75 5.41 -11.78
C ILE A 336 3.23 6.74 -11.25
N LEU A 337 3.72 6.74 -10.01
CA LEU A 337 4.41 7.88 -9.42
C LEU A 337 5.88 7.81 -9.83
N ASN A 338 6.30 8.79 -10.64
CA ASN A 338 7.66 8.90 -11.16
C ASN A 338 8.58 9.61 -10.17
N ASP A 339 9.88 9.56 -10.42
CA ASP A 339 10.88 10.14 -9.52
C ASP A 339 11.01 11.66 -9.58
N ASP A 340 10.39 12.30 -10.57
CA ASP A 340 10.14 13.74 -10.61
C ASP A 340 8.83 14.13 -9.90
N PHE A 341 8.21 13.18 -9.20
CA PHE A 341 6.91 13.29 -8.54
C PHE A 341 5.73 13.44 -9.49
N SER A 342 5.90 13.33 -10.81
CA SER A 342 4.76 13.29 -11.73
C SER A 342 3.97 11.99 -11.57
N LEU A 343 2.64 12.10 -11.58
CA LEU A 343 1.74 10.96 -11.58
C LEU A 343 1.22 10.67 -13.00
N GLN A 344 1.36 9.42 -13.45
CA GLN A 344 0.67 8.93 -14.64
C GLN A 344 -0.50 8.05 -14.21
N HIS A 345 -1.71 8.40 -14.66
CA HIS A 345 -2.90 7.56 -14.53
C HIS A 345 -3.12 6.83 -15.85
N LEU A 346 -3.04 5.51 -15.81
CA LEU A 346 -3.27 4.63 -16.94
C LEU A 346 -4.60 3.90 -16.72
N VAL A 347 -5.61 4.26 -17.52
CA VAL A 347 -6.96 3.68 -17.44
C VAL A 347 -7.04 2.46 -18.33
N ILE A 348 -7.58 1.37 -17.82
CA ILE A 348 -7.76 0.14 -18.60
C ILE A 348 -8.89 0.29 -19.62
N GLN A 349 -8.61 -0.06 -20.88
CA GLN A 349 -9.57 -0.13 -21.98
C GLN A 349 -9.51 -1.51 -22.66
N PRO A 350 -10.48 -1.87 -23.54
CA PRO A 350 -10.45 -3.15 -24.24
C PRO A 350 -9.17 -3.41 -25.05
N GLN A 351 -8.51 -2.35 -25.53
CA GLN A 351 -7.28 -2.42 -26.32
C GLN A 351 -5.99 -2.30 -25.48
N GLY A 352 -6.09 -2.19 -24.15
CA GLY A 352 -4.95 -1.99 -23.25
C GLY A 352 -5.09 -0.73 -22.40
N TRP A 353 -3.98 -0.25 -21.85
CA TRP A 353 -3.97 0.95 -21.02
C TRP A 353 -3.75 2.22 -21.83
N MET A 354 -4.58 3.23 -21.58
CA MET A 354 -4.44 4.57 -22.14
C MET A 354 -4.07 5.55 -21.04
N THR A 355 -3.19 6.51 -21.33
CA THR A 355 -2.93 7.62 -20.42
C THR A 355 -4.15 8.53 -20.37
N TYR A 356 -4.63 8.81 -19.16
CA TYR A 356 -5.74 9.73 -18.91
C TYR A 356 -5.30 11.19 -18.99
#